data_AF-A0A844MB70-F1
#
_entry.id   AF-A0A844MB70-F1
#
_cell.length_a   1.000
_cell.length_b   1.000
_cell.length_c   1.000
_cell.angle_alpha   90.00
_cell.angle_beta   90.00
_cell.angle_gamma   90.00
#
_symmetry.space_group_name_H-M   'P 1'
#
loop_
_entity.id
_entity.type
_entity.pdbx_description
1 polymer ?
#
loop_
_entity_poly.entity_id
_entity_poly.type
_entity_poly.pdbx_seq_one_letter_code
_entity_poly.pdbx_strand_id
1 'polypeptide(L)'
;MTKINGGEKWNGQIFIILDQFEEYFQQYPQEKDPFVQEFAQIINSVDLTVNFLISIRSDEFYKIERQFKKYIYNPIRNIELPPLDINSAQEAIEKPIERYNFIQCLRNCRLTILTGDKSAGKSLMIQEGLIPSWRKSISSEDSSSSESFFCPAIIFDTWDCDSLYERVKQHRDKIGDLQNKHQLIIFDHFEQYIESHPLWEKELNKVLTELPVNLLISTRDNYLNYL
;
A
#
# COMPACT_ATOMS: atom_id res chain seq x y z
N MET A 1 -12.87 -0.43 26.52
CA MET A 1 -12.39 -1.53 27.38
C MET A 1 -11.53 -2.44 26.50
N THR A 2 -10.23 -2.14 26.39
CA THR A 2 -9.32 -2.85 25.48
C THR A 2 -8.66 -3.99 26.25
N LYS A 3 -8.86 -5.22 25.79
CA LYS A 3 -8.35 -6.44 26.43
C LYS A 3 -7.01 -6.79 25.79
N ILE A 4 -5.91 -6.62 26.52
CA ILE A 4 -4.60 -7.13 26.11
C ILE A 4 -4.51 -8.57 26.61
N ASN A 5 -4.64 -9.54 25.71
CA ASN A 5 -4.36 -10.94 26.01
C ASN A 5 -2.84 -11.16 25.91
N GLY A 6 -2.17 -11.38 27.05
CA GLY A 6 -0.73 -11.64 27.10
C GLY A 6 -0.37 -12.53 28.27
N GLY A 7 -0.82 -13.80 28.22
CA GLY A 7 -0.33 -14.86 29.10
C GLY A 7 0.87 -15.54 28.47
N GLU A 8 1.98 -14.82 28.28
CA GLU A 8 3.35 -15.31 28.01
C GLU A 8 4.26 -14.08 27.87
N LYS A 9 5.53 -14.16 28.32
CA LYS A 9 6.48 -13.04 28.29
C LYS A 9 6.66 -12.52 26.85
N TRP A 10 5.99 -11.42 26.54
CA TRP A 10 6.06 -10.77 25.24
C TRP A 10 7.38 -10.02 25.14
N ASN A 11 8.32 -10.53 24.33
CA ASN A 11 9.63 -9.90 24.10
C ASN A 11 9.60 -8.94 22.87
N GLY A 12 8.42 -8.44 22.53
CA GLY A 12 8.19 -7.54 21.40
C GLY A 12 8.32 -6.07 21.78
N GLN A 13 8.64 -5.22 20.81
CA GLN A 13 8.53 -3.76 20.96
C GLN A 13 7.19 -3.31 20.36
N ILE A 14 6.46 -2.49 21.11
CA ILE A 14 5.22 -1.85 20.64
C ILE A 14 5.58 -0.46 20.12
N PHE A 15 5.07 -0.11 18.95
CA PHE A 15 5.19 1.24 18.39
C PHE A 15 3.78 1.82 18.19
N ILE A 16 3.51 2.99 18.75
CA ILE A 16 2.22 3.68 18.69
C ILE A 16 2.40 5.01 17.99
N ILE A 17 1.60 5.26 16.95
CA ILE A 17 1.57 6.52 16.22
C ILE A 17 0.28 7.25 16.58
N LEU A 18 0.41 8.48 17.06
CA LEU A 18 -0.70 9.39 17.34
C LEU A 18 -0.65 10.51 16.29
N ASP A 19 -1.52 10.44 15.29
CA ASP A 19 -1.62 11.45 14.25
C ASP A 19 -2.62 12.55 14.61
N GLN A 20 -2.41 13.77 14.11
CA GLN A 20 -3.23 14.95 14.37
C GLN A 20 -3.49 15.19 15.87
N PHE A 21 -2.45 15.03 16.70
CA PHE A 21 -2.59 15.05 18.15
C PHE A 21 -3.03 16.43 18.68
N GLU A 22 -2.95 17.50 17.91
CA GLU A 22 -3.51 18.80 18.27
C GLU A 22 -5.02 18.76 18.56
N GLU A 23 -5.78 17.85 17.95
CA GLU A 23 -7.22 17.70 18.16
C GLU A 23 -7.54 17.34 19.62
N TYR A 24 -6.65 16.57 20.24
CA TYR A 24 -6.74 16.22 21.65
C TYR A 24 -6.82 17.45 22.55
N PHE A 25 -5.95 18.44 22.29
CA PHE A 25 -5.91 19.66 23.08
C PHE A 25 -7.09 20.60 22.82
N GLN A 26 -7.75 20.50 21.67
CA GLN A 26 -8.96 21.26 21.39
C GLN A 26 -10.14 20.74 22.24
N GLN A 27 -10.21 19.42 22.45
CA GLN A 27 -11.30 18.78 23.20
C GLN A 27 -11.09 18.80 24.72
N TYR A 28 -9.84 18.81 25.19
CA TYR A 28 -9.49 18.74 26.61
C TYR A 28 -8.53 19.87 27.05
N PRO A 29 -9.01 21.12 27.19
CA PRO A 29 -8.16 22.28 27.50
C PRO A 29 -7.71 22.41 28.97
N GLN A 30 -7.91 21.38 29.80
CA GLN A 30 -7.75 21.49 31.26
C GLN A 30 -6.28 21.37 31.71
N GLU A 31 -5.89 22.10 32.76
CA GLU A 31 -4.51 22.08 33.29
C GLU A 31 -4.12 20.77 34.00
N LYS A 32 -5.11 20.00 34.47
CA LYS A 32 -4.94 18.67 35.05
C LYS A 32 -5.61 17.65 34.15
N ASP A 33 -4.78 17.01 33.36
CA ASP A 33 -5.21 16.07 32.35
C ASP A 33 -4.85 14.63 32.78
N PRO A 34 -5.86 13.78 33.09
CA PRO A 34 -5.63 12.38 33.47
C PRO A 34 -4.89 11.59 32.40
N PHE A 35 -5.16 11.84 31.12
CA PHE A 35 -4.49 11.15 30.02
C PHE A 35 -3.00 11.51 30.01
N VAL A 36 -2.64 12.79 30.15
CA VAL A 36 -1.22 13.21 30.17
C VAL A 36 -0.47 12.56 31.33
N GLN A 37 -1.13 12.40 32.49
CA GLN A 37 -0.53 11.72 33.64
C GLN A 37 -0.31 10.23 33.39
N GLU A 38 -1.30 9.51 32.88
CA GLU A 38 -1.18 8.09 32.54
C GLU A 38 -0.16 7.87 31.41
N PHE A 39 -0.19 8.72 30.38
CA PHE A 39 0.76 8.68 29.28
C PHE A 39 2.21 8.89 29.74
N ALA A 40 2.43 9.86 30.65
CA ALA A 40 3.74 10.08 31.23
C ALA A 40 4.21 8.90 32.09
N GLN A 41 3.31 8.24 32.84
CA GLN A 41 3.65 7.03 33.58
C GLN A 41 4.13 5.91 32.65
N ILE A 42 3.50 5.75 31.49
CA ILE A 42 3.90 4.76 30.47
C ILE A 42 5.27 5.13 29.88
N ILE A 43 5.48 6.38 29.46
CA ILE A 43 6.75 6.82 28.86
C ILE A 43 7.93 6.68 29.82
N ASN A 44 7.72 6.96 31.10
CA ASN A 44 8.78 6.87 32.10
C ASN A 44 9.02 5.44 32.61
N SER A 45 8.19 4.47 32.19
CA SER A 45 8.33 3.08 32.65
C SER A 45 9.51 2.38 31.97
N VAL A 46 10.48 1.94 32.77
CA VAL A 46 11.66 1.20 32.28
C VAL A 46 11.35 -0.24 31.89
N ASP A 47 10.22 -0.79 32.36
CA ASP A 47 9.83 -2.19 32.12
C ASP A 47 8.93 -2.35 30.87
N LEU A 48 8.54 -1.25 30.23
CA LEU A 48 7.69 -1.25 29.04
C LEU A 48 8.50 -0.96 27.78
N THR A 49 8.51 -1.91 26.84
CA THR A 49 9.11 -1.76 25.50
C THR A 49 8.15 -1.07 24.53
N VAL A 50 7.70 0.14 24.88
CA VAL A 50 6.78 0.96 24.09
C VAL A 50 7.49 2.20 23.55
N ASN A 51 7.25 2.51 22.28
CA ASN A 51 7.71 3.73 21.62
C ASN A 51 6.51 4.50 21.06
N PHE A 52 6.53 5.82 21.20
CA PHE A 52 5.49 6.70 20.68
C PHE A 52 6.05 7.64 19.61
N LEU A 53 5.30 7.82 18.52
CA LEU A 53 5.47 8.90 17.56
C LEU A 53 4.21 9.77 17.60
N ILE A 54 4.38 11.05 17.94
CA ILE A 54 3.30 12.02 17.94
C ILE A 54 3.49 12.94 16.73
N SER A 55 2.51 12.95 15.84
CA SER A 55 2.39 13.93 14.75
C SER A 55 1.47 15.05 15.23
N ILE A 56 1.99 16.27 15.20
CA ILE A 56 1.31 17.49 15.61
C ILE A 56 1.75 18.63 14.71
N ARG A 57 0.87 19.61 14.49
CA ARG A 57 1.26 20.86 13.83
C ARG A 57 2.33 21.62 14.63
N SER A 58 3.27 22.24 13.93
CA SER A 58 4.39 22.98 14.54
C SER A 58 3.93 24.17 15.39
N ASP A 59 2.86 24.86 14.99
CA ASP A 59 2.26 25.97 15.73
C ASP A 59 1.55 25.52 17.03
N GLU A 60 1.28 24.23 17.18
CA GLU A 60 0.62 23.63 18.35
C GLU A 60 1.58 22.85 19.26
N PHE A 61 2.84 22.68 18.85
CA PHE A 61 3.85 21.93 19.60
C PHE A 61 4.07 22.46 21.03
N TYR A 62 3.91 23.77 21.25
CA TYR A 62 4.05 24.38 22.59
C TYR A 62 3.07 23.77 23.62
N LYS A 63 1.93 23.21 23.19
CA LYS A 63 0.97 22.53 24.07
C LYS A 63 1.56 21.24 24.63
N ILE A 64 2.30 20.48 23.81
CA ILE A 64 3.05 19.31 24.27
C ILE A 64 4.10 19.77 25.29
N GLU A 65 4.90 20.78 24.96
CA GLU A 65 5.93 21.24 25.88
C GLU A 65 5.36 21.71 27.23
N ARG A 66 4.26 22.48 27.22
CA ARG A 66 3.64 23.00 28.44
C ARG A 66 3.07 21.89 29.33
N GLN A 67 2.43 20.89 28.73
CA GLN A 67 1.71 19.86 29.48
C GLN A 67 2.61 18.68 29.86
N PHE A 68 3.50 18.25 28.96
CA PHE A 68 4.26 16.99 29.10
C PHE A 68 5.57 17.19 29.88
N LYS A 69 6.24 18.35 29.76
CA LYS A 69 7.51 18.62 30.48
C LYS A 69 7.38 18.54 32.00
N LYS A 70 6.17 18.68 32.55
CA LYS A 70 5.91 18.52 33.98
C LYS A 70 6.02 17.07 34.46
N TYR A 71 5.81 16.11 33.57
CA TYR A 71 5.61 14.70 33.93
C TYR A 71 6.58 13.74 33.23
N ILE A 72 7.16 14.12 32.09
CA ILE A 72 8.10 13.28 31.33
C ILE A 72 9.53 13.72 31.63
N TYR A 73 10.35 12.77 32.12
CA TYR A 73 11.75 13.03 32.46
C TYR A 73 12.70 12.71 31.30
N ASN A 74 12.28 11.85 30.37
CA ASN A 74 13.08 11.46 29.23
C ASN A 74 13.08 12.58 28.15
N PRO A 75 14.19 12.74 27.42
CA PRO A 75 14.26 13.76 26.37
C PRO A 75 13.26 13.45 25.25
N ILE A 76 12.36 14.41 25.00
CA ILE A 76 11.46 14.36 23.84
C ILE A 76 12.30 14.69 22.61
N ARG A 77 12.43 13.72 21.69
CA ARG A 77 13.05 13.96 20.38
C ARG A 77 12.00 14.60 19.47
N ASN A 78 12.22 15.84 19.09
CA ASN A 78 11.42 16.54 18.09
C ASN A 78 12.06 16.39 16.70
N ILE A 79 11.25 16.04 15.70
CA ILE A 79 11.62 16.06 14.28
C ILE A 79 10.66 17.01 13.60
N GLU A 80 11.15 18.19 13.21
CA GLU A 80 10.37 19.15 12.44
C GLU A 80 10.44 18.77 10.96
N LEU A 81 9.27 18.59 10.33
CA LEU A 81 9.19 18.40 8.90
C LEU A 81 9.23 19.78 8.23
N PRO A 82 10.25 20.07 7.40
CA PRO A 82 10.31 21.34 6.70
C PRO A 82 9.18 21.45 5.67
N PRO A 83 8.82 22.68 5.27
CA PRO A 83 7.97 22.89 4.10
C PRO A 83 8.54 22.17 2.88
N LEU A 84 7.66 21.67 2.00
CA LEU A 84 8.09 21.08 0.74
C LEU A 84 8.78 22.13 -0.12
N ASP A 85 9.93 21.79 -0.68
CA ASP A 85 10.53 22.58 -1.77
C ASP A 85 9.69 22.44 -3.05
N ILE A 86 9.99 23.24 -4.07
CA ILE A 86 9.22 23.27 -5.32
C ILE A 86 9.14 21.89 -5.96
N ASN A 87 10.24 21.14 -5.98
CA ASN A 87 10.29 19.82 -6.60
C ASN A 87 9.45 18.81 -5.80
N SER A 88 9.61 18.80 -4.48
CA SER A 88 8.88 17.91 -3.58
C SER A 88 7.38 18.24 -3.56
N ALA A 89 7.02 19.52 -3.69
CA ALA A 89 5.63 19.97 -3.84
C ALA A 89 5.04 19.52 -5.17
N GLN A 90 5.80 19.65 -6.27
CA GLN A 90 5.41 19.13 -7.57
C GLN A 90 5.18 17.61 -7.49
N GLU A 91 6.13 16.86 -6.93
CA GLU A 91 5.99 15.41 -6.75
C GLU A 91 4.78 15.04 -5.88
N ALA A 92 4.53 15.79 -4.80
CA ALA A 92 3.39 15.54 -3.91
C ALA A 92 2.04 15.77 -4.60
N ILE A 93 2.00 16.57 -5.68
CA ILE A 93 0.81 16.81 -6.50
C ILE A 93 0.71 15.81 -7.65
N GLU A 94 1.81 15.60 -8.38
CA GLU A 94 1.84 14.80 -9.60
C GLU A 94 1.78 13.30 -9.31
N LYS A 95 2.56 12.78 -8.35
CA LYS A 95 2.63 11.34 -8.08
C LYS A 95 1.26 10.74 -7.73
N PRO A 96 0.39 11.38 -6.92
CA PRO A 96 -0.97 10.88 -6.71
C PRO A 96 -1.81 10.81 -7.99
N ILE A 97 -1.67 11.79 -8.89
CA ILE A 97 -2.40 11.84 -10.16
C ILE A 97 -1.88 10.78 -11.12
N GLU A 98 -0.56 10.66 -11.27
CA GLU A 98 0.08 9.59 -12.05
C GLU A 98 -0.38 8.22 -11.56
N ARG A 99 -0.40 8.02 -10.24
CA ARG A 99 -0.88 6.80 -9.61
C ARG A 99 -2.34 6.53 -9.95
N TYR A 100 -3.21 7.55 -9.86
CA TYR A 100 -4.61 7.43 -10.21
C TYR A 100 -4.80 7.07 -11.68
N ASN A 101 -4.18 7.83 -12.59
CA ASN A 101 -4.26 7.60 -14.03
C ASN A 101 -3.77 6.20 -14.41
N PHE A 102 -2.67 5.75 -13.81
CA PHE A 102 -2.15 4.41 -14.01
C PHE A 102 -3.14 3.32 -13.58
N ILE A 103 -3.81 3.49 -12.43
CA ILE A 103 -4.88 2.58 -11.99
C ILE A 103 -6.04 2.60 -13.00
N GLN A 104 -6.42 3.77 -13.52
CA GLN A 104 -7.50 3.85 -14.53
C GLN A 104 -7.12 3.16 -15.84
N CYS A 105 -5.87 3.28 -16.30
CA CYS A 105 -5.37 2.52 -17.45
C CYS A 105 -5.50 1.01 -17.20
N LEU A 106 -5.11 0.51 -16.02
CA LEU A 106 -5.24 -0.91 -15.66
C LEU A 106 -6.68 -1.39 -15.63
N ARG A 107 -7.64 -0.52 -15.30
CA ARG A 107 -9.07 -0.85 -15.31
C ARG A 107 -9.60 -0.95 -16.74
N ASN A 108 -9.23 -0.01 -17.59
CA ASN A 108 -9.82 0.13 -18.92
C ASN A 108 -9.10 -0.68 -20.01
N CYS A 109 -7.95 -1.26 -19.71
CA CYS A 109 -7.16 -2.06 -20.65
C CYS A 109 -7.18 -3.56 -20.30
N ARG A 110 -7.40 -4.41 -21.31
CA ARG A 110 -7.30 -5.87 -21.19
C ARG A 110 -5.84 -6.35 -21.09
N LEU A 111 -4.89 -5.56 -21.58
CA LEU A 111 -3.45 -5.79 -21.45
C LEU A 111 -2.75 -4.48 -21.07
N THR A 112 -1.88 -4.52 -20.07
CA THR A 112 -0.94 -3.44 -19.74
C THR A 112 0.47 -4.01 -19.68
N ILE A 113 1.40 -3.46 -20.44
CA ILE A 113 2.81 -3.86 -20.43
C ILE A 113 3.61 -2.77 -19.73
N LEU A 114 4.37 -3.15 -18.70
CA LEU A 114 5.29 -2.27 -18.00
C LEU A 114 6.71 -2.54 -18.47
N THR A 115 7.25 -1.64 -19.29
CA THR A 115 8.65 -1.66 -19.72
C THR A 115 9.52 -0.74 -18.87
N GLY A 116 10.83 -0.96 -18.89
CA GLY A 116 11.81 -0.06 -18.30
C GLY A 116 13.12 -0.77 -18.05
N ASP A 117 14.18 -0.04 -17.69
CA ASP A 117 15.51 -0.63 -17.48
C ASP A 117 15.54 -1.64 -16.33
N LYS A 118 16.57 -2.49 -16.34
CA LYS A 118 16.93 -3.34 -15.20
C LYS A 118 17.20 -2.42 -13.99
N SER A 119 16.40 -2.57 -12.93
CA SER A 119 16.34 -1.72 -11.72
C SER A 119 15.33 -0.56 -11.70
N ALA A 120 14.50 -0.38 -12.74
CA ALA A 120 13.43 0.63 -12.73
C ALA A 120 12.32 0.37 -11.68
N GLY A 121 12.43 -0.70 -10.88
CA GLY A 121 11.51 -0.96 -9.77
C GLY A 121 10.12 -1.46 -10.19
N LYS A 122 9.94 -2.00 -11.41
CA LYS A 122 8.63 -2.47 -11.90
C LYS A 122 7.95 -3.49 -10.98
N SER A 123 8.67 -4.55 -10.58
CA SER A 123 8.18 -5.55 -9.62
C SER A 123 7.83 -4.93 -8.27
N LEU A 124 8.64 -3.98 -7.80
CA LEU A 124 8.41 -3.24 -6.54
C LEU A 124 7.17 -2.32 -6.65
N MET A 125 6.99 -1.64 -7.79
CA MET A 125 5.81 -0.82 -8.07
C MET A 125 4.54 -1.67 -8.04
N ILE A 126 4.62 -2.91 -8.55
CA ILE A 126 3.51 -3.86 -8.49
C ILE A 126 3.25 -4.32 -7.05
N GLN A 127 4.28 -4.82 -6.37
CA GLN A 127 4.16 -5.52 -5.09
C GLN A 127 3.87 -4.57 -3.92
N GLU A 128 4.56 -3.43 -3.87
CA GLU A 128 4.49 -2.48 -2.74
C GLU A 128 3.63 -1.24 -3.06
N GLY A 129 3.45 -0.90 -4.35
CA GLY A 129 2.65 0.23 -4.78
C GLY A 129 1.22 -0.14 -5.16
N LEU A 130 1.06 -1.04 -6.14
CA LEU A 130 -0.21 -1.44 -6.73
C LEU A 130 -1.08 -2.24 -5.79
N ILE A 131 -0.58 -3.40 -5.37
CA ILE A 131 -1.36 -4.38 -4.62
C ILE A 131 -1.85 -3.82 -3.28
N PRO A 132 -1.02 -3.14 -2.45
CA PRO A 132 -1.47 -2.62 -1.16
C PRO A 132 -2.50 -1.48 -1.31
N SER A 133 -2.32 -0.61 -2.31
CA SER A 133 -3.27 0.48 -2.58
C SER A 133 -4.64 -0.06 -2.96
N TRP A 134 -4.71 -1.13 -3.76
CA TRP A 134 -5.99 -1.73 -4.13
C TRP A 134 -6.64 -2.47 -2.99
N ARG A 135 -5.87 -3.17 -2.16
CA ARG A 135 -6.39 -3.77 -0.91
C ARG A 135 -7.00 -2.73 0.02
N LYS A 136 -6.40 -1.53 0.13
CA LYS A 136 -6.94 -0.43 0.94
C LYS A 136 -8.26 0.11 0.39
N SER A 137 -8.36 0.35 -0.93
CA SER A 137 -9.61 0.79 -1.57
C SER A 137 -10.76 -0.19 -1.33
N ILE A 138 -10.48 -1.49 -1.32
CA ILE A 138 -11.45 -2.55 -1.00
C ILE A 138 -11.97 -2.46 0.45
N SER A 139 -11.10 -2.08 1.40
CA SER A 139 -11.47 -1.99 2.83
C SER A 139 -12.23 -0.72 3.23
N SER A 140 -12.20 0.33 2.39
CA SER A 140 -12.81 1.64 2.69
C SER A 140 -14.20 1.87 2.10
N GLU A 141 -14.71 0.97 1.26
CA GLU A 141 -15.98 1.14 0.51
C GLU A 141 -17.24 0.63 1.24
N ASP A 142 -17.18 0.36 2.56
CA ASP A 142 -18.25 -0.30 3.32
C ASP A 142 -19.31 0.64 3.95
N SER A 143 -19.57 1.82 3.37
CA SER A 143 -20.72 2.63 3.80
C SER A 143 -21.36 3.41 2.65
N SER A 144 -22.47 2.85 2.16
CA SER A 144 -23.46 3.43 1.25
C SER A 144 -23.10 3.52 -0.25
N SER A 145 -23.78 2.68 -1.03
CA SER A 145 -23.87 2.64 -2.51
C SER A 145 -22.70 2.06 -3.33
N SER A 146 -22.74 0.73 -3.44
CA SER A 146 -22.74 -0.05 -4.69
C SER A 146 -21.62 0.16 -5.72
N GLU A 147 -20.45 -0.39 -5.45
CA GLU A 147 -19.79 -1.44 -6.26
C GLU A 147 -18.49 -1.81 -5.54
N SER A 148 -18.51 -2.84 -4.68
CA SER A 148 -17.28 -3.33 -4.04
C SER A 148 -16.38 -3.96 -5.10
N PHE A 149 -15.30 -3.29 -5.45
CA PHE A 149 -14.41 -3.73 -6.52
C PHE A 149 -13.43 -4.80 -6.04
N PHE A 150 -13.74 -6.07 -6.27
CA PHE A 150 -12.81 -7.16 -5.98
C PHE A 150 -11.88 -7.41 -7.19
N CYS A 151 -10.61 -6.97 -7.10
CA CYS A 151 -9.58 -7.31 -8.08
C CYS A 151 -8.60 -8.33 -7.46
N PRO A 152 -8.79 -9.65 -7.69
CA PRO A 152 -7.82 -10.63 -7.26
C PRO A 152 -6.56 -10.47 -8.11
N ALA A 153 -5.44 -10.13 -7.46
CA ALA A 153 -4.13 -10.08 -8.10
C ALA A 153 -3.45 -11.44 -7.96
N ILE A 154 -3.13 -12.08 -9.08
CA ILE A 154 -2.35 -13.32 -9.13
C ILE A 154 -1.03 -13.02 -9.81
N ILE A 155 0.09 -13.28 -9.14
CA ILE A 155 1.43 -13.06 -9.68
C ILE A 155 2.01 -14.40 -10.11
N PHE A 156 2.54 -14.44 -11.32
CA PHE A 156 3.34 -15.54 -11.84
C PHE A 156 4.74 -15.03 -12.18
N ASP A 157 5.74 -15.77 -11.70
CA ASP A 157 7.14 -15.48 -12.02
C ASP A 157 7.60 -16.18 -13.31
N THR A 158 6.75 -17.05 -13.88
CA THR A 158 7.02 -17.81 -15.11
C THR A 158 5.74 -17.96 -15.93
N TRP A 159 5.88 -17.86 -17.25
CA TRP A 159 4.81 -18.12 -18.22
C TRP A 159 5.04 -19.51 -18.83
N ASP A 160 4.00 -20.35 -18.92
CA ASP A 160 4.04 -21.68 -19.54
C ASP A 160 2.70 -21.90 -20.25
N CYS A 161 2.66 -21.83 -21.58
CA CYS A 161 1.38 -21.62 -22.26
C CYS A 161 0.49 -22.85 -22.41
N ASP A 162 1.06 -24.06 -22.46
CA ASP A 162 0.26 -25.29 -22.46
C ASP A 162 -0.63 -25.35 -21.21
N SER A 163 -0.19 -24.73 -20.12
CA SER A 163 -0.95 -24.60 -18.88
C SER A 163 -1.51 -23.20 -18.63
N LEU A 164 -1.07 -22.13 -19.28
CA LEU A 164 -1.47 -20.75 -18.98
C LEU A 164 -2.95 -20.51 -19.25
N TYR A 165 -3.44 -20.85 -20.44
CA TYR A 165 -4.86 -20.66 -20.76
C TYR A 165 -5.74 -21.37 -19.73
N GLU A 166 -5.40 -22.63 -19.43
CA GLU A 166 -6.13 -23.42 -18.44
C GLU A 166 -5.91 -22.93 -17.00
N ARG A 167 -4.74 -22.41 -16.63
CA ARG A 167 -4.46 -21.83 -15.30
C ARG A 167 -5.22 -20.53 -15.11
N VAL A 168 -5.16 -19.62 -16.07
CA VAL A 168 -5.92 -18.36 -16.06
C VAL A 168 -7.41 -18.68 -15.97
N LYS A 169 -7.89 -19.64 -16.77
CA LYS A 169 -9.27 -20.11 -16.74
C LYS A 169 -9.66 -20.74 -15.40
N GLN A 170 -8.83 -21.64 -14.85
CA GLN A 170 -9.05 -22.24 -13.53
C GLN A 170 -9.08 -21.19 -12.42
N HIS A 171 -8.19 -20.20 -12.46
CA HIS A 171 -8.16 -19.14 -11.47
C HIS A 171 -9.37 -18.23 -11.60
N ARG A 172 -9.74 -17.82 -12.82
CA ARG A 172 -11.00 -17.13 -13.12
C ARG A 172 -12.18 -17.89 -12.54
N ASP A 173 -12.27 -19.19 -12.80
CA ASP A 173 -13.38 -20.03 -12.35
C ASP A 173 -13.42 -20.20 -10.82
N LYS A 174 -12.25 -20.32 -10.17
CA LYS A 174 -12.13 -20.38 -8.70
C LYS A 174 -12.52 -19.08 -7.99
N ILE A 175 -12.25 -17.95 -8.64
CA ILE A 175 -12.63 -16.61 -8.15
C ILE A 175 -14.15 -16.40 -8.29
N GLY A 176 -14.83 -17.20 -9.11
CA GLY A 176 -16.27 -17.17 -9.34
C GLY A 176 -16.70 -16.14 -10.39
N ASP A 177 -17.86 -16.36 -11.01
CA ASP A 177 -18.60 -15.41 -11.86
C ASP A 177 -19.18 -14.26 -11.00
N LEU A 178 -18.32 -13.60 -10.22
CA LEU A 178 -18.66 -12.34 -9.57
C LEU A 178 -18.96 -11.35 -10.69
N GLN A 179 -20.23 -10.96 -10.77
CA GLN A 179 -20.84 -10.19 -11.85
C GLN A 179 -20.23 -8.79 -12.01
N ASN A 180 -19.00 -8.72 -12.53
CA ASN A 180 -18.17 -7.53 -12.76
C ASN A 180 -17.33 -7.11 -11.53
N LYS A 181 -16.10 -6.59 -11.63
CA LYS A 181 -15.43 -5.81 -12.70
C LYS A 181 -13.90 -6.02 -12.56
N HIS A 182 -13.25 -6.61 -13.56
CA HIS A 182 -11.78 -6.70 -13.74
C HIS A 182 -10.98 -7.61 -12.80
N GLN A 183 -10.60 -8.79 -13.31
CA GLN A 183 -9.60 -9.68 -12.70
C GLN A 183 -8.22 -9.32 -13.25
N LEU A 184 -7.23 -9.02 -12.39
CA LEU A 184 -5.87 -8.70 -12.84
C LEU A 184 -4.93 -9.89 -12.61
N ILE A 185 -4.32 -10.38 -13.68
CA ILE A 185 -3.24 -11.34 -13.58
C ILE A 185 -1.94 -10.65 -13.97
N ILE A 186 -0.94 -10.81 -13.11
CA ILE A 186 0.37 -10.21 -13.22
C ILE A 186 1.37 -11.30 -13.60
N PHE A 187 2.13 -11.04 -14.64
CA PHE A 187 3.29 -11.85 -14.99
C PHE A 187 4.54 -11.00 -14.86
N ASP A 188 5.45 -11.42 -14.00
CA ASP A 188 6.76 -10.82 -13.87
C ASP A 188 7.77 -11.61 -14.71
N HIS A 189 8.81 -10.93 -15.20
CA HIS A 189 9.95 -11.52 -15.90
C HIS A 189 9.60 -12.22 -17.23
N PHE A 190 8.70 -11.62 -18.01
CA PHE A 190 8.21 -12.19 -19.27
C PHE A 190 9.29 -12.37 -20.35
N GLU A 191 10.41 -11.64 -20.29
CA GLU A 191 11.55 -11.78 -21.22
C GLU A 191 12.04 -13.22 -21.34
N GLN A 192 12.17 -13.90 -20.20
CA GLN A 192 12.67 -15.27 -20.14
C GLN A 192 11.77 -16.23 -20.92
N TYR A 193 10.48 -15.90 -20.99
CA TYR A 193 9.52 -16.64 -21.77
C TYR A 193 9.69 -16.39 -23.27
N ILE A 194 9.79 -15.12 -23.68
CA ILE A 194 9.99 -14.73 -25.07
C ILE A 194 11.23 -15.43 -25.65
N GLU A 195 12.33 -15.43 -24.91
CA GLU A 195 13.59 -16.05 -25.33
C GLU A 195 13.48 -17.57 -25.53
N SER A 196 12.60 -18.23 -24.77
CA SER A 196 12.45 -19.69 -24.79
C SER A 196 11.31 -20.19 -25.67
N HIS A 197 10.36 -19.34 -26.05
CA HIS A 197 9.12 -19.73 -26.73
C HIS A 197 8.83 -18.86 -27.97
N PRO A 198 9.21 -19.32 -29.18
CA PRO A 198 9.09 -18.52 -30.41
C PRO A 198 7.66 -18.29 -30.92
N LEU A 199 6.63 -18.85 -30.26
CA LEU A 199 5.22 -18.71 -30.63
C LEU A 199 4.38 -17.97 -29.56
N TRP A 200 5.04 -17.29 -28.63
CA TRP A 200 4.42 -16.59 -27.50
C TRP A 200 3.34 -15.57 -27.92
N GLU A 201 3.42 -15.00 -29.12
CA GLU A 201 2.40 -14.07 -29.64
C GLU A 201 1.04 -14.75 -29.87
N LYS A 202 1.02 -15.97 -30.43
CA LYS A 202 -0.23 -16.72 -30.67
C LYS A 202 -0.91 -17.08 -29.36
N GLU A 203 -0.07 -17.42 -28.39
CA GLU A 203 -0.44 -17.78 -27.04
C GLU A 203 -1.02 -16.61 -26.25
N LEU A 204 -0.35 -15.45 -26.29
CA LEU A 204 -0.86 -14.21 -25.72
C LEU A 204 -2.19 -13.82 -26.37
N ASN A 205 -2.26 -13.86 -27.71
CA ASN A 205 -3.50 -13.58 -28.45
C ASN A 205 -4.66 -14.49 -28.03
N LYS A 206 -4.41 -15.78 -27.77
CA LYS A 206 -5.44 -16.70 -27.28
C LYS A 206 -6.02 -16.23 -25.94
N VAL A 207 -5.19 -15.86 -24.97
CA VAL A 207 -5.67 -15.34 -23.68
C VAL A 207 -6.39 -14.01 -23.82
N LEU A 208 -5.83 -13.08 -24.60
CA LEU A 208 -6.40 -11.76 -24.84
C LEU A 208 -7.69 -11.77 -25.66
N THR A 209 -8.04 -12.86 -26.33
CA THR A 209 -9.27 -12.96 -27.10
C THR A 209 -10.32 -13.77 -26.36
N GLU A 210 -9.93 -14.91 -25.78
CA GLU A 210 -10.87 -15.88 -25.22
C GLU A 210 -11.19 -15.67 -23.72
N LEU A 211 -10.36 -14.95 -22.95
CA LEU A 211 -10.53 -14.82 -21.49
C LEU A 211 -10.76 -13.36 -21.05
N PRO A 212 -11.87 -13.02 -20.35
CA PRO A 212 -12.19 -11.64 -19.97
C PRO A 212 -11.42 -11.19 -18.72
N VAL A 213 -10.09 -11.29 -18.77
CA VAL A 213 -9.16 -10.88 -17.71
C VAL A 213 -8.29 -9.71 -18.16
N ASN A 214 -7.89 -8.86 -17.23
CA ASN A 214 -6.85 -7.87 -17.45
C ASN A 214 -5.50 -8.53 -17.16
N LEU A 215 -4.57 -8.44 -18.09
CA LEU A 215 -3.20 -8.91 -17.94
C LEU A 215 -2.29 -7.73 -17.71
N LEU A 216 -1.42 -7.82 -16.71
CA LEU A 216 -0.28 -6.93 -16.55
C LEU A 216 1.00 -7.73 -16.71
N ILE A 217 1.86 -7.31 -17.64
CA ILE A 217 3.13 -7.97 -17.93
C ILE A 217 4.24 -6.99 -17.57
N SER A 218 5.13 -7.38 -16.65
CA SER A 218 6.33 -6.63 -16.36
C SER A 218 7.49 -7.12 -17.20
N THR A 219 8.20 -6.20 -17.85
CA THR A 219 9.36 -6.54 -18.65
C THR A 219 10.60 -5.67 -18.45
N ARG A 220 11.78 -6.31 -18.45
CA ARG A 220 13.10 -5.73 -18.15
C ARG A 220 13.78 -5.03 -19.31
N ASP A 221 13.41 -5.30 -20.57
CA ASP A 221 13.92 -4.55 -21.73
C ASP A 221 12.76 -4.08 -22.63
N ASN A 222 13.07 -3.29 -23.66
CA ASN A 222 12.10 -2.80 -24.63
C ASN A 222 11.73 -3.88 -25.67
N TYR A 223 11.13 -4.99 -25.22
CA TYR A 223 10.62 -6.05 -26.10
C TYR A 223 9.37 -5.62 -26.89
N LEU A 224 8.84 -4.42 -26.64
CA LEU A 224 7.71 -3.84 -27.37
C LEU A 224 7.98 -3.62 -28.87
N ASN A 225 9.24 -3.64 -29.33
CA ASN A 225 9.53 -3.51 -30.76
C ASN A 225 9.05 -4.70 -31.60
N TYR A 226 8.57 -5.77 -30.97
CA TYR A 226 8.11 -7.01 -31.60
C TYR A 226 6.60 -7.27 -31.43
N LEU A 227 5.85 -6.33 -30.84
CA LEU A 227 4.39 -6.38 -30.66
C LEU A 227 3.67 -5.39 -31.59
#